data_AF-A0A1V4KZA9-F1
#
_entry.id   AF-A0A1V4KZA9-F1
#
_cell.length_a   1.000
_cell.length_b   1.000
_cell.length_c   1.000
_cell.angle_alpha   90.00
_cell.angle_beta   90.00
_cell.angle_gamma   90.00
#
_symmetry.space_group_name_H-M   'P 1'
#
loop_
_entity.id
_entity.type
_entity.pdbx_description
1 polymer ?
#
loop_
_entity_poly.entity_id
_entity_poly.type
_entity_poly.pdbx_seq_one_letter_code
_entity_poly.pdbx_strand_id
1 'polypeptide(L)'
;MDPEKEPDLYPPDPHDVWANIRRQALKEGELEIARTIVAPMIYWSRRAQWEALSFPVIKELHRTVTEHGLSSPYFASLLSSGFDTYVMTPNDLKSLAQLLLTPTQYTLWEAHWRGALQALLMTYVGHGNAAIAALTIEHLTGTGQHSDPVAQARDIPRDALEATREEAKKAFFEVPDLQKPQKVFTTVTQEPREPYMQFIDRLKQPLERQIDNAEAREILLLKLAVENANVDCKKLLKSLPNLNPALVEMVEACNRIGTVDHKFEAMAAAFAAMCGSVGPGIVMVAVNLVI
;
A
#
# COMPACT_ATOMS: atom_id res chain seq x y z
N MET A 1 12.79 -23.56 -36.16
CA MET A 1 13.87 -23.15 -35.23
C MET A 1 13.77 -21.65 -35.13
N ASP A 2 13.46 -21.17 -33.92
CA ASP A 2 13.23 -19.75 -33.64
C ASP A 2 14.60 -19.05 -33.49
N PRO A 3 14.93 -18.02 -34.28
CA PRO A 3 16.27 -17.45 -34.33
C PRO A 3 16.62 -16.50 -33.18
N GLU A 4 15.73 -16.27 -32.21
CA GLU A 4 15.98 -15.37 -31.06
C GLU A 4 16.34 -16.09 -29.74
N LYS A 5 16.48 -17.42 -29.75
CA LYS A 5 16.84 -18.15 -28.53
C LYS A 5 18.34 -18.40 -28.46
N GLU A 6 19.05 -17.57 -27.69
CA GLU A 6 20.41 -17.88 -27.25
C GLU A 6 20.44 -19.29 -26.63
N PRO A 7 21.40 -20.15 -27.00
CA PRO A 7 21.46 -21.50 -26.46
C PRO A 7 21.88 -21.44 -24.98
N ASP A 8 21.02 -21.94 -24.10
CA ASP A 8 21.31 -22.10 -22.67
C ASP A 8 22.62 -22.90 -22.50
N LEU A 9 23.68 -22.19 -22.09
CA LEU A 9 25.05 -22.71 -21.99
C LEU A 9 25.28 -23.67 -20.83
N TYR A 10 24.27 -23.98 -20.03
CA TYR A 10 24.37 -24.89 -18.90
C TYR A 10 23.11 -25.76 -18.76
N PRO A 11 23.25 -27.08 -18.57
CA PRO A 11 22.11 -27.92 -18.20
C PRO A 11 21.56 -27.46 -16.83
N PRO A 12 20.23 -27.36 -16.64
CA PRO A 12 19.65 -26.91 -15.38
C PRO A 12 20.01 -27.89 -14.26
N ASP A 13 20.72 -27.40 -13.24
CA ASP A 13 21.02 -28.16 -12.04
C ASP A 13 19.70 -28.59 -11.36
N PRO A 14 19.49 -29.89 -11.08
CA PRO A 14 18.32 -30.37 -10.34
C PRO A 14 18.14 -29.74 -8.95
N HIS A 15 19.18 -29.10 -8.39
CA HIS A 15 19.15 -28.36 -7.12
C HIS A 15 18.78 -26.89 -7.28
N ASP A 16 18.53 -26.43 -8.51
CA ASP A 16 18.09 -25.07 -8.77
C ASP A 16 16.59 -24.90 -8.49
N VAL A 17 16.25 -24.99 -7.19
CA VAL A 17 14.93 -24.69 -6.64
C VAL A 17 14.45 -23.29 -7.07
N TRP A 18 15.39 -22.41 -7.43
CA TRP A 18 15.15 -21.03 -7.81
C TRP A 18 14.79 -20.86 -9.27
N ALA A 19 15.41 -21.64 -10.15
CA ALA A 19 14.91 -21.82 -11.51
C ALA A 19 13.49 -22.39 -11.50
N ASN A 20 13.12 -23.24 -10.53
CA ASN A 20 11.74 -23.71 -10.40
C ASN A 20 10.77 -22.60 -9.98
N ILE A 21 11.14 -21.78 -8.99
CA ILE A 21 10.33 -20.62 -8.55
C ILE A 21 10.18 -19.61 -9.69
N ARG A 22 11.26 -19.29 -10.40
CA ARG A 22 11.23 -18.40 -11.57
C ARG A 22 10.35 -18.99 -12.68
N ARG A 23 10.48 -20.28 -12.97
CA ARG A 23 9.61 -21.00 -13.92
C ARG A 23 8.15 -20.98 -13.48
N GLN A 24 7.88 -21.08 -12.18
CA GLN A 24 6.51 -21.01 -11.65
C GLN A 24 5.93 -19.60 -11.81
N ALA A 25 6.70 -18.56 -11.48
CA ALA A 25 6.32 -17.17 -11.72
C ALA A 25 6.01 -16.90 -13.20
N LEU A 26 6.88 -17.36 -14.10
CA LEU A 26 6.68 -17.26 -15.55
C LEU A 26 5.42 -18.01 -16.03
N LYS A 27 5.16 -19.22 -15.49
CA LYS A 27 3.95 -19.99 -15.81
C LYS A 27 2.67 -19.31 -15.33
N GLU A 28 2.72 -18.62 -14.20
CA GLU A 28 1.60 -17.88 -13.64
C GLU A 28 1.46 -16.45 -14.20
N GLY A 29 2.35 -16.02 -15.10
CA GLY A 29 2.32 -14.69 -15.73
C GLY A 29 2.91 -13.56 -14.87
N GLU A 30 3.56 -13.88 -13.75
CA GLU A 30 4.17 -12.94 -12.81
C GLU A 30 5.57 -12.51 -13.29
N LEU A 31 5.62 -11.82 -14.43
CA LEU A 31 6.88 -11.44 -15.12
C LEU A 31 7.79 -10.55 -14.27
N GLU A 32 7.22 -9.64 -13.47
CA GLU A 32 8.00 -8.75 -12.60
C GLU A 32 8.69 -9.54 -11.47
N ILE A 33 7.99 -10.47 -10.82
CA ILE A 33 8.58 -11.35 -9.81
C ILE A 33 9.69 -12.21 -10.44
N ALA A 34 9.44 -12.76 -11.64
CA ALA A 34 10.41 -13.58 -12.36
C ALA A 34 11.68 -12.83 -12.78
N ARG A 35 11.58 -11.52 -13.05
CA ARG A 35 12.71 -10.65 -13.41
C ARG A 35 13.55 -10.27 -12.19
N THR A 36 12.89 -9.96 -11.07
CA THR A 36 13.57 -9.49 -9.86
C THR A 36 14.31 -10.60 -9.11
N ILE A 37 13.86 -11.85 -9.23
CA ILE A 37 14.63 -12.99 -8.74
C ILE A 37 15.81 -13.20 -9.69
N VAL A 38 16.90 -12.46 -9.51
CA VAL A 38 18.13 -12.59 -10.32
C VAL A 38 19.04 -13.68 -9.76
N ALA A 39 18.98 -13.89 -8.44
CA ALA A 39 19.82 -14.80 -7.64
C ALA A 39 18.97 -15.58 -6.61
N PRO A 40 19.48 -16.72 -6.09
CA PRO A 40 18.77 -17.51 -5.08
C PRO A 40 18.61 -16.79 -3.74
N MET A 41 17.42 -16.83 -3.12
CA MET A 41 17.13 -16.23 -1.81
C MET A 41 17.28 -17.23 -0.64
N ILE A 42 18.49 -17.48 -0.14
CA ILE A 42 18.79 -18.63 0.72
C ILE A 42 18.61 -18.30 2.20
N TYR A 43 17.61 -18.86 2.88
CA TYR A 43 17.35 -18.61 4.30
C TYR A 43 17.52 -19.86 5.17
N TRP A 44 17.75 -19.69 6.47
CA TRP A 44 17.84 -20.80 7.41
C TRP A 44 16.46 -21.23 7.92
N SER A 45 16.10 -22.50 7.67
CA SER A 45 14.84 -23.09 8.12
C SER A 45 14.92 -23.56 9.57
N ARG A 46 13.75 -23.75 10.19
CA ARG A 46 13.64 -24.32 11.56
C ARG A 46 14.23 -25.73 11.68
N ARG A 47 14.50 -26.42 10.57
CA ARG A 47 15.14 -27.74 10.54
C ARG A 47 16.67 -27.67 10.49
N ALA A 48 17.24 -26.50 10.78
CA ALA A 48 18.67 -26.29 10.82
C ALA A 48 19.38 -26.47 9.47
N GLN A 49 18.75 -26.05 8.37
CA GLN A 49 19.32 -26.12 7.02
C GLN A 49 18.95 -24.89 6.19
N TRP A 50 19.81 -24.54 5.24
CA TRP A 50 19.59 -23.46 4.28
C TRP A 50 18.62 -23.91 3.18
N GLU A 51 17.54 -23.17 2.97
CA GLU A 51 16.42 -23.50 2.09
C GLU A 51 15.96 -22.28 1.27
N ALA A 52 15.12 -22.56 0.27
CA ALA A 52 14.58 -21.55 -0.64
C ALA A 52 13.20 -21.02 -0.23
N LEU A 53 13.03 -19.69 -0.23
CA LEU A 53 11.76 -19.03 0.06
C LEU A 53 10.70 -19.46 -0.95
N SER A 54 9.57 -19.92 -0.44
CA SER A 54 8.53 -20.48 -1.30
C SER A 54 7.86 -19.38 -2.13
N PHE A 55 7.60 -19.68 -3.40
CA PHE A 55 6.92 -18.77 -4.32
C PHE A 55 5.61 -18.20 -3.77
N PRO A 56 4.74 -18.98 -3.09
CA PRO A 56 3.51 -18.43 -2.52
C PRO A 56 3.74 -17.30 -1.50
N VAL A 57 4.80 -17.39 -0.68
CA VAL A 57 5.14 -16.34 0.31
C VAL A 57 5.62 -15.08 -0.41
N ILE A 58 6.47 -15.24 -1.42
CA ILE A 58 6.98 -14.14 -2.25
C ILE A 58 5.81 -13.41 -2.95
N LYS A 59 4.91 -14.19 -3.56
CA LYS A 59 3.72 -13.68 -4.24
C LYS A 59 2.80 -12.92 -3.29
N GLU A 60 2.56 -13.45 -2.09
CA GLU A 60 1.71 -12.81 -1.09
C GLU A 60 2.30 -11.48 -0.60
N LEU A 61 3.60 -11.43 -0.34
CA LEU A 61 4.30 -10.20 0.04
C LEU A 61 4.21 -9.14 -1.05
N HIS A 62 4.53 -9.51 -2.30
CA HIS A 62 4.45 -8.60 -3.44
C HIS A 62 3.03 -8.07 -3.66
N ARG A 63 2.04 -8.97 -3.66
CA ARG A 63 0.61 -8.59 -3.78
C ARG A 63 0.20 -7.62 -2.69
N THR A 64 0.56 -7.92 -1.44
CA THR A 64 0.20 -7.09 -0.29
C THR A 64 0.75 -5.67 -0.40
N VAL A 65 2.01 -5.52 -0.80
CA VAL A 65 2.61 -4.20 -1.01
C VAL A 65 1.91 -3.47 -2.16
N THR A 66 1.64 -4.16 -3.26
CA THR A 66 0.97 -3.59 -4.44
C THR A 66 -0.47 -3.12 -4.13
N GLU A 67 -1.25 -3.90 -3.38
CA GLU A 67 -2.66 -3.60 -3.10
C GLU A 67 -2.82 -2.62 -1.93
N HIS A 68 -2.05 -2.81 -0.86
CA HIS A 68 -2.25 -2.11 0.40
C HIS A 68 -1.23 -1.02 0.68
N GLY A 69 -0.03 -1.09 0.09
CA GLY A 69 1.09 -0.17 0.35
C GLY A 69 1.99 -0.62 1.50
N LEU A 70 3.17 0.00 1.61
CA LEU A 70 4.17 -0.30 2.64
C LEU A 70 3.71 0.10 4.05
N SER A 71 2.83 1.09 4.17
CA SER A 71 2.30 1.53 5.47
C SER A 71 1.14 0.66 5.98
N SER A 72 0.77 -0.41 5.28
CA SER A 72 -0.33 -1.29 5.68
C SER A 72 0.01 -2.09 6.94
N PRO A 73 -0.86 -2.10 7.98
CA PRO A 73 -0.68 -2.97 9.14
C PRO A 73 -0.62 -4.46 8.76
N TYR A 74 -1.31 -4.85 7.70
CA TYR A 74 -1.27 -6.22 7.18
C TYR A 74 0.10 -6.55 6.58
N PHE A 75 0.68 -5.63 5.79
CA PHE A 75 2.05 -5.76 5.30
C PHE A 75 3.03 -5.87 6.46
N ALA A 76 2.93 -4.99 7.46
CA ALA A 76 3.80 -4.98 8.61
C ALA A 76 3.78 -6.31 9.38
N SER A 77 2.58 -6.88 9.56
CA SER A 77 2.41 -8.19 10.21
C SER A 77 2.98 -9.33 9.36
N LEU A 78 2.71 -9.34 8.06
CA LEU A 78 3.20 -10.36 7.13
C LEU A 78 4.73 -10.35 7.01
N LEU A 79 5.31 -9.15 6.87
CA LEU A 79 6.77 -8.95 6.80
C LEU A 79 7.43 -9.40 8.11
N SER A 80 6.91 -8.96 9.26
CA SER A 80 7.45 -9.34 10.57
C SER A 80 7.35 -10.85 10.79
N SER A 81 6.21 -11.46 10.46
CA SER A 81 6.03 -12.91 10.57
C SER A 81 7.03 -13.69 9.70
N GLY A 82 7.27 -13.22 8.47
CA GLY A 82 8.29 -13.80 7.59
C GLY A 82 9.70 -13.64 8.16
N PHE A 83 10.08 -12.43 8.55
CA PHE A 83 11.42 -12.13 9.06
C PHE A 83 11.70 -12.88 10.37
N ASP A 84 10.76 -12.90 11.30
CA ASP A 84 10.96 -13.57 12.60
C ASP A 84 11.06 -15.10 12.46
N THR A 85 10.49 -15.67 11.40
CA THR A 85 10.52 -17.12 11.15
C THR A 85 11.83 -17.59 10.50
N TYR A 86 12.51 -16.71 9.75
CA TYR A 86 13.61 -17.09 8.87
C TYR A 86 14.85 -16.24 9.13
N VAL A 87 16.04 -16.86 9.12
CA VAL A 87 17.30 -16.09 9.08
C VAL A 87 17.71 -15.94 7.64
N MET A 88 17.87 -14.71 7.18
CA MET A 88 18.13 -14.36 5.78
C MET A 88 19.54 -13.81 5.63
N THR A 89 20.18 -14.10 4.50
CA THR A 89 21.45 -13.47 4.13
C THR A 89 21.24 -12.02 3.67
N PRO A 90 22.29 -11.18 3.68
CA PRO A 90 22.22 -9.83 3.13
C PRO A 90 21.71 -9.79 1.69
N ASN A 91 22.08 -10.77 0.85
CA ASN A 91 21.59 -10.86 -0.52
C ASN A 91 20.08 -11.09 -0.58
N ASP A 92 19.52 -11.91 0.30
CA ASP A 92 18.08 -12.19 0.30
C ASP A 92 17.30 -10.96 0.73
N LEU A 93 17.79 -10.24 1.74
CA LEU A 93 17.19 -8.99 2.21
C LEU A 93 17.14 -7.96 1.08
N LYS A 94 18.24 -7.82 0.33
CA LYS A 94 18.30 -6.95 -0.86
C LYS A 94 17.36 -7.41 -1.96
N SER A 95 17.35 -8.71 -2.28
CA SER A 95 16.48 -9.27 -3.32
C SER A 95 15.00 -9.08 -2.97
N LEU A 96 14.63 -9.30 -1.70
CA LEU A 96 13.29 -9.05 -1.22
C LEU A 96 12.95 -7.55 -1.26
N ALA A 97 13.87 -6.68 -0.86
CA ALA A 97 13.66 -5.23 -0.93
C ALA A 97 13.49 -4.76 -2.39
N GLN A 98 14.28 -5.26 -3.33
CA GLN A 98 14.14 -4.94 -4.76
C GLN A 98 12.81 -5.44 -5.33
N LEU A 99 12.28 -6.55 -4.81
CA LEU A 99 10.98 -7.07 -5.20
C LEU A 99 9.83 -6.21 -4.68
N LEU A 100 9.91 -5.76 -3.42
CA LEU A 100 8.82 -5.07 -2.75
C LEU A 100 8.82 -3.56 -2.99
N LEU A 101 9.98 -2.97 -3.24
CA LEU A 101 10.17 -1.53 -3.29
C LEU A 101 10.37 -1.04 -4.73
N THR A 102 9.89 0.17 -5.01
CA THR A 102 10.29 0.87 -6.25
C THR A 102 11.80 1.19 -6.23
N PRO A 103 12.44 1.48 -7.38
CA PRO A 103 13.87 1.81 -7.41
C PRO A 103 14.30 2.94 -6.47
N THR A 104 13.47 3.99 -6.35
CA THR A 104 13.71 5.11 -5.43
C THR A 104 13.56 4.70 -3.98
N GLN A 105 12.51 3.92 -3.65
CA GLN A 105 12.30 3.38 -2.31
C GLN A 105 13.41 2.43 -1.89
N TYR A 106 13.88 1.58 -2.80
CA TYR A 106 15.02 0.69 -2.56
C TYR A 106 16.29 1.49 -2.24
N THR A 107 16.55 2.57 -2.98
CA THR A 107 17.72 3.44 -2.73
C THR A 107 17.67 4.06 -1.32
N LEU A 108 16.49 4.54 -0.90
CA LEU A 108 16.29 5.04 0.46
C LEU A 108 16.47 3.94 1.49
N TRP A 109 15.81 2.80 1.30
CA TRP A 109 15.90 1.64 2.17
C TRP A 109 17.34 1.18 2.37
N GLU A 110 18.12 1.07 1.29
CA GLU A 110 19.52 0.64 1.34
C GLU A 110 20.38 1.66 2.11
N ALA A 111 20.10 2.96 1.98
CA ALA A 111 20.77 3.99 2.75
C ALA A 111 20.46 3.91 4.25
N HIS A 112 19.19 3.77 4.62
CA HIS A 112 18.74 3.59 6.01
C HIS A 112 19.35 2.35 6.64
N TRP A 113 19.24 1.21 5.94
CA TRP A 113 19.77 -0.06 6.41
C TRP A 113 21.30 -0.02 6.55
N ARG A 114 22.02 0.52 5.57
CA ARG A 114 23.49 0.66 5.66
C ARG A 114 23.92 1.53 6.84
N GLY A 115 23.20 2.63 7.12
CA GLY A 115 23.46 3.48 8.29
C GLY A 115 23.26 2.73 9.61
N ALA A 116 22.19 1.94 9.71
CA ALA A 116 21.92 1.10 10.88
C ALA A 116 23.00 0.03 11.07
N LEU A 117 23.46 -0.62 9.99
CA LEU A 117 24.53 -1.63 10.05
C LEU A 117 25.89 -1.02 10.45
N GLN A 118 26.18 0.22 10.07
CA GLN A 118 27.38 0.92 10.55
C GLN A 118 27.33 1.13 12.06
N ALA A 119 26.17 1.51 12.62
CA ALA A 119 25.99 1.62 14.06
C ALA A 119 26.12 0.25 14.75
N LEU A 120 25.57 -0.81 14.15
CA LEU A 120 25.69 -2.18 14.64
C LEU A 120 27.15 -2.64 14.73
N LEU A 121 27.96 -2.37 13.70
CA LEU A 121 29.38 -2.75 13.69
C LEU A 121 30.19 -2.10 14.82
N MET A 122 29.83 -0.88 15.23
CA MET A 122 30.47 -0.25 16.38
C MET A 122 30.28 -1.05 17.68
N THR A 123 29.18 -1.80 17.78
CA THR A 123 28.92 -2.70 18.93
C THR A 123 29.71 -4.01 18.86
N TYR A 124 30.23 -4.39 17.69
CA TYR A 124 31.02 -5.62 17.50
C TYR A 124 32.52 -5.43 17.75
N VAL A 125 32.97 -4.18 17.91
CA VAL A 125 34.38 -3.89 18.25
C VAL A 125 34.71 -4.49 19.62
N GLY A 126 35.65 -5.43 19.63
CA GLY A 126 36.03 -6.14 20.86
C GLY A 126 35.03 -7.20 21.32
N HIS A 127 34.11 -7.64 20.45
CA HIS A 127 33.18 -8.71 20.76
C HIS A 127 33.92 -10.01 21.13
N GLY A 128 33.39 -10.77 22.10
CA GLY A 128 34.02 -12.01 22.58
C GLY A 128 34.08 -13.15 21.53
N ASN A 129 33.40 -12.97 20.40
CA ASN A 129 33.46 -13.88 19.26
C ASN A 129 34.29 -13.24 18.15
N ALA A 130 35.46 -13.82 17.86
CA ALA A 130 36.40 -13.31 16.85
C ALA A 130 35.77 -13.23 15.45
N ALA A 131 34.85 -14.14 15.11
CA ALA A 131 34.16 -14.13 13.82
C ALA A 131 33.24 -12.91 13.67
N ILE A 132 32.57 -12.50 14.76
CA ILE A 132 31.70 -11.31 14.78
C ILE A 132 32.55 -10.03 14.77
N ALA A 133 33.65 -10.01 15.54
CA ALA A 133 34.55 -8.86 15.62
C ALA A 133 35.29 -8.58 14.30
N ALA A 134 35.45 -9.59 13.44
CA ALA A 134 36.09 -9.45 12.13
C ALA A 134 35.14 -8.97 11.02
N LEU A 135 33.83 -8.87 11.28
CA LEU A 135 32.84 -8.47 10.28
C LEU A 135 33.06 -7.02 9.86
N THR A 136 32.92 -6.78 8.56
CA THR A 136 32.96 -5.44 7.98
C THR A 136 31.60 -5.06 7.42
N ILE A 137 31.44 -3.78 7.04
CA ILE A 137 30.21 -3.32 6.40
C ILE A 137 29.93 -4.07 5.10
N GLU A 138 30.98 -4.49 4.38
CA GLU A 138 30.84 -5.25 3.13
C GLU A 138 30.28 -6.65 3.39
N HIS A 139 30.63 -7.28 4.52
CA HIS A 139 30.02 -8.55 4.93
C HIS A 139 28.53 -8.37 5.20
N LEU A 140 28.16 -7.38 6.03
CA LEU A 140 26.77 -7.17 6.44
C LEU A 140 25.86 -6.65 5.33
N THR A 141 26.41 -5.97 4.33
CA THR A 141 25.67 -5.48 3.16
C THR A 141 25.78 -6.40 1.95
N GLY A 142 26.60 -7.45 2.00
CA GLY A 142 26.79 -8.38 0.89
C GLY A 142 27.35 -7.72 -0.37
N THR A 143 28.29 -6.79 -0.23
CA THR A 143 28.88 -6.04 -1.36
C THR A 143 30.32 -6.47 -1.65
N GLY A 144 30.82 -6.13 -2.84
CA GLY A 144 32.21 -6.41 -3.20
C GLY A 144 32.49 -7.90 -3.31
N GLN A 145 33.52 -8.38 -2.62
CA GLN A 145 33.89 -9.81 -2.62
C GLN A 145 32.91 -10.69 -1.82
N HIS A 146 32.00 -10.07 -1.06
CA HIS A 146 31.03 -10.75 -0.20
C HIS A 146 29.64 -10.84 -0.85
N SER A 147 29.54 -10.74 -2.17
CA SER A 147 28.26 -10.79 -2.88
C SER A 147 27.69 -12.20 -3.06
N ASP A 148 28.49 -13.25 -2.88
CA ASP A 148 28.04 -14.63 -3.09
C ASP A 148 27.06 -15.08 -1.98
N PRO A 149 25.80 -15.43 -2.31
CA PRO A 149 24.78 -15.77 -1.31
C PRO A 149 25.14 -17.02 -0.50
N VAL A 150 25.79 -18.00 -1.13
CA VAL A 150 26.18 -19.26 -0.46
C VAL A 150 27.31 -19.00 0.54
N ALA A 151 28.29 -18.18 0.16
CA ALA A 151 29.33 -17.72 1.08
C ALA A 151 28.76 -16.91 2.24
N GLN A 152 27.80 -16.00 2.00
CA GLN A 152 27.14 -15.23 3.07
C GLN A 152 26.48 -16.15 4.10
N ALA A 153 25.75 -17.17 3.64
CA ALA A 153 25.09 -18.17 4.48
C ALA A 153 26.07 -19.02 5.31
N ARG A 154 27.29 -19.23 4.81
CA ARG A 154 28.31 -20.05 5.48
C ARG A 154 29.19 -19.22 6.43
N ASP A 155 29.59 -18.03 5.99
CA ASP A 155 30.69 -17.28 6.59
C ASP A 155 30.22 -16.23 7.61
N ILE A 156 28.96 -15.77 7.51
CA ILE A 156 28.41 -14.80 8.46
C ILE A 156 27.79 -15.55 9.65
N PRO A 157 28.21 -15.25 10.91
CA PRO A 157 27.61 -15.85 12.09
C PRO A 157 26.10 -15.58 12.19
N ARG A 158 25.34 -16.57 12.68
CA ARG A 158 23.88 -16.48 12.85
C ARG A 158 23.44 -15.21 13.58
N ASP A 159 24.06 -14.91 14.70
CA ASP A 159 23.68 -13.76 15.53
C ASP A 159 23.81 -12.44 14.76
N ALA A 160 24.82 -12.34 13.88
CA ALA A 160 25.01 -11.18 13.01
C ALA A 160 23.97 -11.14 11.88
N LEU A 161 23.58 -12.29 11.32
CA LEU A 161 22.50 -12.37 10.33
C LEU A 161 21.15 -11.96 10.93
N GLU A 162 20.85 -12.42 12.14
CA GLU A 162 19.62 -12.07 12.87
C GLU A 162 19.59 -10.57 13.18
N ALA A 163 20.68 -10.00 13.69
CA ALA A 163 20.78 -8.56 13.92
C ALA A 163 20.64 -7.75 12.62
N THR A 164 21.31 -8.19 11.55
CA THR A 164 21.25 -7.56 10.22
C THR A 164 19.83 -7.56 9.66
N ARG A 165 19.10 -8.67 9.84
CA ARG A 165 17.69 -8.82 9.48
C ARG A 165 16.78 -7.89 10.28
N GLU A 166 16.99 -7.76 11.58
CA GLU A 166 16.19 -6.84 12.41
C GLU A 166 16.37 -5.38 11.97
N GLU A 167 17.59 -4.97 11.64
CA GLU A 167 17.83 -3.62 11.10
C GLU A 167 17.22 -3.45 9.70
N ALA A 168 17.24 -4.48 8.84
CA ALA A 168 16.56 -4.45 7.56
C ALA A 168 15.03 -4.29 7.72
N LYS A 169 14.43 -5.02 8.67
CA LYS A 169 13.01 -4.93 8.98
C LYS A 169 12.62 -3.51 9.41
N LYS A 170 13.40 -2.89 10.29
CA LYS A 170 13.19 -1.49 10.70
C LYS A 170 13.28 -0.54 9.51
N ALA A 171 14.28 -0.72 8.65
CA ALA A 171 14.48 0.13 7.47
C ALA A 171 13.27 0.09 6.50
N PHE A 172 12.55 -1.03 6.37
CA PHE A 172 11.32 -1.07 5.55
C PHE A 172 10.24 -0.09 6.03
N PHE A 173 10.14 0.15 7.34
CA PHE A 173 9.13 1.03 7.92
C PHE A 173 9.56 2.50 7.96
N GLU A 174 10.84 2.80 7.71
CA GLU A 174 11.33 4.17 7.54
C GLU A 174 11.11 4.70 6.11
N VAL A 175 10.90 3.81 5.15
CA VAL A 175 10.71 4.18 3.74
C VAL A 175 9.32 4.80 3.52
N PRO A 176 9.23 6.00 2.91
CA PRO A 176 7.94 6.59 2.57
C PRO A 176 7.13 5.72 1.59
N ASP A 177 5.83 5.57 1.87
CA ASP A 177 4.92 4.83 1.00
C ASP A 177 4.55 5.68 -0.24
N LEU A 178 5.30 5.48 -1.32
CA LEU A 178 5.14 6.18 -2.60
C LEU A 178 4.18 5.45 -3.56
N GLN A 179 3.72 4.24 -3.24
CA GLN A 179 3.05 3.35 -4.20
C GLN A 179 1.55 3.60 -4.40
N LYS A 180 0.94 4.56 -3.70
CA LYS A 180 -0.37 5.08 -4.12
C LYS A 180 -0.17 6.46 -4.71
N PRO A 181 -0.67 6.75 -5.95
CA PRO A 181 -0.99 8.11 -6.31
C PRO A 181 -2.02 8.57 -5.28
N GLN A 182 -1.53 9.23 -4.23
CA GLN A 182 -2.42 9.72 -3.21
C GLN A 182 -3.31 10.72 -3.93
N LYS A 183 -4.62 10.51 -3.87
CA LYS A 183 -5.55 11.56 -4.27
C LYS A 183 -5.14 12.78 -3.46
N VAL A 184 -4.66 13.81 -4.14
CA VAL A 184 -4.41 15.10 -3.51
C VAL A 184 -5.71 15.45 -2.82
N PHE A 185 -5.67 15.84 -1.54
CA PHE A 185 -6.89 16.07 -0.76
C PHE A 185 -7.88 17.04 -1.48
N THR A 186 -7.36 17.93 -2.34
CA THR A 186 -8.13 18.85 -3.18
C THR A 186 -8.98 18.16 -4.27
N THR A 187 -8.60 16.95 -4.70
CA THR A 187 -9.30 16.18 -5.75
C THR A 187 -10.43 15.29 -5.22
N VAL A 188 -10.60 15.21 -3.90
CA VAL A 188 -11.68 14.43 -3.29
C VAL A 188 -12.97 15.24 -3.37
N THR A 189 -13.87 14.86 -4.26
CA THR A 189 -15.21 15.41 -4.41
C THR A 189 -16.27 14.37 -4.10
N GLN A 190 -17.41 14.80 -3.55
CA GLN A 190 -18.56 13.95 -3.32
C GLN A 190 -19.19 13.54 -4.66
N GLU A 191 -19.34 12.25 -4.91
CA GLU A 191 -20.04 11.76 -6.11
C GLU A 191 -21.54 12.13 -6.07
N PRO A 192 -22.24 12.19 -7.22
CA PRO A 192 -23.65 12.61 -7.26
C PRO A 192 -24.60 11.81 -6.35
N ARG A 193 -24.31 10.53 -6.12
CA ARG A 193 -25.10 9.62 -5.27
C ARG A 193 -24.36 9.15 -4.02
N GLU A 194 -23.16 9.65 -3.76
CA GLU A 194 -22.38 9.27 -2.58
C GLU A 194 -23.00 9.89 -1.31
N PRO A 195 -23.30 9.08 -0.27
CA PRO A 195 -23.71 9.61 1.02
C PRO A 195 -22.65 10.55 1.59
N TYR A 196 -23.09 11.68 2.16
CA TYR A 196 -22.17 12.72 2.63
C TYR A 196 -21.17 12.20 3.68
N MET A 197 -21.59 11.30 4.57
CA MET A 197 -20.70 10.67 5.55
C MET A 197 -19.55 9.89 4.89
N GLN A 198 -19.83 9.13 3.83
CA GLN A 198 -18.79 8.40 3.09
C GLN A 198 -17.80 9.35 2.42
N PHE A 199 -18.30 10.47 1.86
CA PHE A 199 -17.45 11.51 1.31
C PHE A 199 -16.51 12.13 2.37
N ILE A 200 -17.04 12.46 3.56
CA ILE A 200 -16.23 12.99 4.67
C ILE A 200 -15.14 12.01 5.09
N ASP A 201 -15.44 10.72 5.18
CA ASP A 201 -14.45 9.70 5.53
C ASP A 201 -13.35 9.58 4.47
N ARG A 202 -13.71 9.65 3.18
CA ARG A 202 -12.71 9.68 2.09
C ARG A 202 -11.88 10.95 2.08
N LEU A 203 -12.44 12.08 2.50
CA LEU A 203 -11.75 13.38 2.57
C LEU A 203 -10.76 13.43 3.74
N LYS A 204 -11.10 12.83 4.88
CA LYS A 204 -10.22 12.78 6.07
C LYS A 204 -8.94 12.00 5.81
N GLN A 205 -9.01 10.86 5.10
CA GLN A 205 -7.84 10.01 4.89
C GLN A 205 -6.62 10.71 4.24
N PRO A 206 -6.73 11.43 3.10
CA PRO A 206 -5.60 12.15 2.54
C PRO A 206 -5.21 13.37 3.37
N LEU A 207 -6.13 14.03 4.08
CA LEU A 207 -5.80 15.15 4.97
C LEU A 207 -4.96 14.71 6.18
N GLU A 208 -5.29 13.58 6.81
CA GLU A 208 -4.50 12.99 7.89
C GLU A 208 -3.09 12.61 7.46
N ARG A 209 -2.93 12.18 6.21
CA ARG A 209 -1.64 11.74 5.64
C ARG A 209 -0.78 12.88 5.11
N GLN A 210 -1.39 13.95 4.58
CA GLN A 210 -0.66 15.01 3.86
C GLN A 210 -0.46 16.27 4.71
N ILE A 211 -1.21 16.44 5.80
CA ILE A 211 -1.16 17.65 6.65
C ILE A 211 -0.82 17.24 8.09
N ASP A 212 0.42 17.54 8.50
CA ASP A 212 0.92 17.21 9.84
C ASP A 212 0.33 18.12 10.94
N ASN A 213 0.10 19.39 10.60
CA ASN A 213 -0.45 20.37 11.54
C ASN A 213 -1.94 20.10 11.79
N ALA A 214 -2.28 19.77 13.04
CA ALA A 214 -3.64 19.38 13.42
C ALA A 214 -4.69 20.48 13.18
N GLU A 215 -4.35 21.73 13.47
CA GLU A 215 -5.25 22.88 13.27
C GLU A 215 -5.47 23.16 11.78
N ALA A 216 -4.40 23.16 10.98
CA ALA A 216 -4.50 23.32 9.53
C ALA A 216 -5.33 22.20 8.90
N ARG A 217 -5.18 20.96 9.38
CA ARG A 217 -5.95 19.80 8.94
C ARG A 217 -7.45 19.96 9.23
N GLU A 218 -7.81 20.43 10.43
CA GLU A 218 -9.20 20.70 10.79
C GLU A 218 -9.82 21.81 9.94
N ILE A 219 -9.11 22.92 9.74
CA ILE A 219 -9.55 24.04 8.89
C ILE A 219 -9.79 23.57 7.45
N LEU A 220 -8.84 22.81 6.89
CA LEU A 220 -8.96 22.28 5.53
C LEU A 220 -10.11 21.27 5.41
N LEU A 221 -10.32 20.43 6.41
CA LEU A 221 -11.43 19.49 6.43
C LEU A 221 -12.77 20.21 6.34
N LEU A 222 -13.00 21.20 7.22
CA LEU A 222 -14.28 21.95 7.24
C LEU A 222 -14.50 22.73 5.94
N LYS A 223 -13.45 23.35 5.39
CA LYS A 223 -13.53 24.09 4.14
C LYS A 223 -13.88 23.18 2.97
N LEU A 224 -13.13 22.09 2.79
CA LEU A 224 -13.32 21.15 1.68
C LEU A 224 -14.62 20.35 1.80
N ALA A 225 -15.08 20.07 3.02
CA ALA A 225 -16.38 19.45 3.26
C ALA A 225 -17.53 20.24 2.61
N VAL A 226 -17.45 21.57 2.60
CA VAL A 226 -18.44 22.44 1.93
C VAL A 226 -18.13 22.62 0.45
N GLU A 227 -16.87 22.93 0.11
CA GLU A 227 -16.47 23.27 -1.26
C GLU A 227 -16.57 22.09 -2.23
N ASN A 228 -16.31 20.87 -1.76
CA ASN A 228 -16.25 19.66 -2.59
C ASN A 228 -17.49 18.77 -2.49
N ALA A 229 -18.50 19.19 -1.73
CA ALA A 229 -19.79 18.51 -1.66
C ALA A 229 -20.53 18.52 -3.02
N ASN A 230 -21.47 17.60 -3.18
CA ASN A 230 -22.34 17.52 -4.35
C ASN A 230 -23.38 18.66 -4.33
N VAL A 231 -24.11 18.83 -5.44
CA VAL A 231 -25.01 19.99 -5.62
C VAL A 231 -26.08 20.06 -4.53
N ASP A 232 -26.62 18.92 -4.10
CA ASP A 232 -27.70 18.88 -3.11
C ASP A 232 -27.20 19.18 -1.70
N CYS A 233 -26.07 18.57 -1.31
CA CYS A 233 -25.40 18.86 -0.04
C CYS A 233 -24.97 20.34 0.02
N LYS A 234 -24.40 20.88 -1.06
CA LYS A 234 -24.01 22.31 -1.13
C LYS A 234 -25.18 23.26 -0.89
N LYS A 235 -26.37 22.96 -1.43
CA LYS A 235 -27.57 23.79 -1.20
C LYS A 235 -27.99 23.76 0.27
N LEU A 236 -28.00 22.58 0.90
CA LEU A 236 -28.36 22.46 2.31
C LEU A 236 -27.34 23.11 3.24
N LEU A 237 -26.04 22.90 3.00
CA LEU A 237 -24.98 23.48 3.81
C LEU A 237 -25.01 25.02 3.79
N LYS A 238 -25.34 25.62 2.64
CA LYS A 238 -25.54 27.08 2.52
C LYS A 238 -26.79 27.60 3.25
N SER A 239 -27.76 26.73 3.55
CA SER A 239 -28.99 27.10 4.24
C SER A 239 -28.88 27.00 5.77
N LEU A 240 -27.75 26.50 6.28
CA LEU A 240 -27.52 26.43 7.72
C LEU A 240 -27.39 27.86 8.30
N PRO A 241 -27.95 28.10 9.50
CA PRO A 241 -27.92 29.43 10.13
C PRO A 241 -26.51 29.83 10.60
N ASN A 242 -25.63 28.84 10.79
CA ASN A 242 -24.27 29.03 11.26
C ASN A 242 -23.34 29.27 10.07
N LEU A 243 -22.54 30.34 10.12
CA LEU A 243 -21.58 30.67 9.06
C LEU A 243 -20.40 29.66 9.01
N ASN A 244 -20.07 29.06 10.16
CA ASN A 244 -19.03 28.04 10.33
C ASN A 244 -19.64 26.83 11.04
N PRO A 245 -20.46 26.01 10.37
CA PRO A 245 -21.11 24.88 11.01
C PRO A 245 -20.08 23.81 11.38
N ALA A 246 -20.31 23.12 12.50
CA ALA A 246 -19.47 22.00 12.89
C ALA A 246 -19.69 20.81 11.95
N LEU A 247 -18.69 19.94 11.80
CA LEU A 247 -18.77 18.79 10.89
C LEU A 247 -19.98 17.88 11.17
N VAL A 248 -20.34 17.70 12.45
CA VAL A 248 -21.51 16.92 12.85
C VAL A 248 -22.81 17.55 12.32
N GLU A 249 -22.96 18.87 12.44
CA GLU A 249 -24.12 19.60 11.92
C GLU A 249 -24.24 19.44 10.40
N MET A 250 -23.10 19.50 9.70
CA MET A 250 -23.05 19.29 8.25
C MET A 250 -23.52 17.88 7.86
N VAL A 251 -23.07 16.85 8.60
CA VAL A 251 -23.45 15.45 8.36
C VAL A 251 -24.94 15.21 8.62
N GLU A 252 -25.47 15.74 9.73
CA GLU A 252 -26.90 15.62 10.05
C GLU A 252 -27.79 16.32 9.04
N ALA A 253 -27.36 17.48 8.53
CA ALA A 253 -28.07 18.21 7.48
C ALA A 253 -28.10 17.41 6.17
N CYS A 254 -26.96 16.90 5.72
CA CYS A 254 -26.85 16.22 4.42
C CYS A 254 -27.41 14.79 4.42
N ASN A 255 -27.47 14.11 5.59
CA ASN A 255 -28.12 12.80 5.71
C ASN A 255 -29.62 12.83 5.38
N ARG A 256 -30.25 14.01 5.40
CA ARG A 256 -31.68 14.17 5.04
C ARG A 256 -31.93 14.09 3.53
N ILE A 257 -30.91 14.16 2.67
CA ILE A 257 -31.06 14.15 1.21
C ILE A 257 -31.64 12.82 0.72
N GLY A 258 -31.29 11.69 1.35
CA GLY A 258 -31.90 10.38 1.07
C GLY A 258 -33.38 10.27 1.44
N THR A 259 -33.93 11.23 2.20
CA THR A 259 -35.35 11.27 2.57
C THR A 259 -36.20 12.16 1.69
N VAL A 260 -35.60 13.01 0.84
CA VAL A 260 -36.34 13.98 0.00
C VAL A 260 -36.67 13.38 -1.37
N ASP A 261 -35.74 12.68 -2.02
CA ASP A 261 -36.06 11.91 -3.24
C ASP A 261 -37.15 10.86 -2.97
N HIS A 262 -37.05 10.16 -1.83
CA HIS A 262 -38.07 9.19 -1.41
C HIS A 262 -39.44 9.85 -1.16
N LYS A 263 -39.47 11.10 -0.67
CA LYS A 263 -40.71 11.87 -0.48
C LYS A 263 -41.25 12.43 -1.79
N PHE A 264 -40.39 12.82 -2.74
CA PHE A 264 -40.83 13.30 -4.06
C PHE A 264 -41.28 12.16 -4.97
N GLU A 265 -40.63 10.99 -4.98
CA GLU A 265 -41.14 9.80 -5.67
C GLU A 265 -42.43 9.29 -5.03
N ALA A 266 -42.52 9.25 -3.70
CA ALA A 266 -43.76 8.87 -3.03
C ALA A 266 -44.89 9.87 -3.30
N MET A 267 -44.60 11.17 -3.31
CA MET A 267 -45.58 12.22 -3.59
C MET A 267 -45.97 12.27 -5.08
N ALA A 268 -45.04 12.04 -6.00
CA ALA A 268 -45.30 11.92 -7.44
C ALA A 268 -46.09 10.65 -7.79
N ALA A 269 -45.76 9.51 -7.17
CA ALA A 269 -46.53 8.26 -7.30
C ALA A 269 -47.93 8.39 -6.71
N ALA A 270 -48.09 9.07 -5.57
CA ALA A 270 -49.39 9.38 -4.99
C ALA A 270 -50.22 10.33 -5.87
N PHE A 271 -49.60 11.38 -6.44
CA PHE A 271 -50.28 12.29 -7.38
C PHE A 271 -50.66 11.59 -8.68
N ALA A 272 -49.79 10.73 -9.24
CA ALA A 272 -50.09 9.97 -10.45
C ALA A 272 -51.22 8.95 -10.23
N ALA A 273 -51.28 8.30 -9.06
CA ALA A 273 -52.39 7.42 -8.69
C ALA A 273 -53.72 8.19 -8.50
N MET A 274 -53.69 9.42 -8.00
CA MET A 274 -54.87 10.28 -7.87
C MET A 274 -55.33 10.88 -9.21
N CYS A 275 -54.41 11.24 -10.10
CA CYS A 275 -54.74 11.80 -11.42
C CYS A 275 -55.10 10.72 -12.47
N GLY A 276 -54.84 9.45 -12.20
CA GLY A 276 -55.20 8.33 -13.09
C GLY A 276 -56.69 8.00 -13.18
N SER A 277 -57.58 8.70 -12.45
CA SER A 277 -59.01 8.37 -12.35
C SER A 277 -59.98 9.51 -12.73
N VAL A 278 -59.51 10.61 -13.34
CA VAL A 278 -60.40 11.67 -13.84
C VAL A 278 -60.17 11.89 -15.32
N GLY A 279 -61.13 11.41 -16.12
CA GLY A 279 -61.13 11.51 -17.57
C GLY A 279 -61.13 12.96 -18.08
N PRO A 280 -60.75 13.16 -19.36
CA PRO A 280 -60.60 14.50 -19.95
C PRO A 280 -61.98 15.12 -20.18
N GLY A 281 -62.42 15.96 -19.25
CA GLY A 281 -63.62 16.78 -19.43
C GLY A 281 -63.64 18.08 -18.63
N ILE A 282 -62.78 18.22 -17.60
CA ILE A 282 -62.79 19.37 -16.70
C ILE A 282 -61.34 19.84 -16.42
N VAL A 283 -60.47 19.82 -17.43
CA VAL A 283 -59.23 20.60 -17.39
C VAL A 283 -59.61 22.01 -17.79
N MET A 284 -59.88 22.81 -16.76
CA MET A 284 -59.65 24.25 -16.67
C MET A 284 -59.59 24.99 -18.02
N VAL A 285 -60.67 25.76 -18.27
CA VAL A 285 -60.69 26.97 -19.09
C VAL A 285 -59.28 27.48 -19.31
N ALA A 286 -58.84 27.32 -20.55
CA ALA A 286 -57.53 27.67 -21.04
C ALA A 286 -57.07 29.01 -20.45
N VAL A 287 -55.87 28.97 -19.86
CA VAL A 287 -54.74 29.81 -20.29
C VAL A 287 -55.23 31.12 -20.90
N ASN A 288 -55.75 32.02 -20.07
CA ASN A 288 -56.00 33.39 -20.49
C ASN A 288 -54.75 34.18 -20.14
N LEU A 289 -54.20 34.82 -21.18
CA LEU A 289 -53.01 35.67 -21.17
C LEU A 289 -51.66 34.91 -21.15
N VAL A 290 -51.41 34.18 -22.23
CA VAL A 290 -50.11 34.34 -22.91
C VAL A 290 -50.20 35.60 -23.76
N ILE A 291 -49.15 36.41 -23.67
CA ILE A 291 -48.81 37.59 -24.48
C ILE A 291 -49.03 37.32 -25.97
#